data_AF-A0A7D8UT36-F1
#
_entry.id   AF-A0A7D8UT36-F1
#
_cell.length_a   1.000
_cell.length_b   1.000
_cell.length_c   1.000
_cell.angle_alpha   90.00
_cell.angle_beta   90.00
_cell.angle_gamma   90.00
#
_symmetry.space_group_name_H-M   'P 1'
#
loop_
_entity.id
_entity.type
_entity.pdbx_description
1 polymer ?
#
loop_
_entity_poly.entity_id
_entity_poly.type
_entity_poly.pdbx_seq_one_letter_code
_entity_poly.pdbx_strand_id
1 'polypeptide(L)'
;MPLDESQEQLRQQFIGLRGLWTPEWEAILTLSPAYFEAYLKLRAASQNKNHLQPKVQEFIFIAVAASPTHIHVPGIKAHIQAALKLGATTAEITEVIGLTTLLGIHTVTLGAPILLELMEEEGIVHSSGVDESERQRIKDSFIRQRGFWTDTWNPILDFDPHFFQAYVDFSSLPSKTNVLNPKDRELITCAFDAATTHLYARGTKIHMRNALKLGATPGEIMEMLELTMLMGIDGVVVASPLLLNQLELEETRPNGTNSEEVVEAEGARPETNHHF
;
A
#
# COMPACT_ATOMS: atom_id res chain seq x y z
N MET A 1 -23.48 15.62 -17.86
CA MET A 1 -24.08 15.35 -19.19
C MET A 1 -24.05 13.85 -19.44
N PRO A 2 -25.00 13.25 -20.19
CA PRO A 2 -24.91 11.83 -20.53
C PRO A 2 -23.65 11.55 -21.39
N LEU A 3 -23.00 10.40 -21.17
CA LEU A 3 -21.85 9.95 -21.94
C LEU A 3 -22.25 9.69 -23.40
N ASP A 4 -21.39 10.05 -24.35
CA ASP A 4 -21.56 9.63 -25.75
C ASP A 4 -21.21 8.15 -25.96
N GLU A 5 -21.42 7.65 -27.18
CA GLU A 5 -21.19 6.24 -27.51
C GLU A 5 -19.72 5.80 -27.30
N SER A 6 -18.76 6.67 -27.63
CA SER A 6 -17.33 6.40 -27.47
C SER A 6 -16.95 6.34 -25.98
N GLN A 7 -17.47 7.28 -25.20
CA GLN A 7 -17.29 7.33 -23.75
C GLN A 7 -17.92 6.10 -23.06
N GLU A 8 -19.10 5.68 -23.48
CA GLU A 8 -19.73 4.47 -22.93
C GLU A 8 -18.91 3.21 -23.27
N GLN A 9 -18.30 3.13 -24.45
CA GLN A 9 -17.37 2.03 -24.77
C GLN A 9 -16.15 2.00 -23.83
N LEU A 10 -15.55 3.16 -23.54
CA LEU A 10 -14.42 3.25 -22.59
C LEU A 10 -14.84 2.86 -21.17
N ARG A 11 -16.04 3.27 -20.73
CA ARG A 11 -16.62 2.84 -19.47
C ARG A 11 -16.77 1.31 -19.40
N GLN A 12 -17.34 0.69 -20.43
CA GLN A 12 -17.49 -0.75 -20.49
C GLN A 12 -16.13 -1.47 -20.49
N GLN A 13 -15.13 -0.92 -21.19
CA GLN A 13 -13.77 -1.45 -21.16
C GLN A 13 -13.17 -1.40 -19.74
N PHE A 14 -13.34 -0.30 -19.01
CA PHE A 14 -12.88 -0.18 -17.63
C PHE A 14 -13.53 -1.21 -16.70
N ILE A 15 -14.85 -1.40 -16.83
CA ILE A 15 -15.60 -2.41 -16.07
C ILE A 15 -15.12 -3.82 -16.45
N GLY A 16 -14.84 -4.08 -17.73
CA GLY A 16 -14.26 -5.33 -18.23
C GLY A 16 -12.88 -5.64 -17.66
N LEU A 17 -12.07 -4.60 -17.39
CA LEU A 17 -10.81 -4.69 -16.63
C LEU A 17 -11.02 -4.82 -15.11
N ARG A 18 -12.23 -5.19 -14.67
CA ARG A 18 -12.63 -5.37 -13.26
C ARG A 18 -12.62 -4.08 -12.44
N GLY A 19 -12.71 -2.92 -13.10
CA GLY A 19 -12.89 -1.64 -12.42
C GLY A 19 -14.29 -1.48 -11.80
N LEU A 20 -14.36 -0.85 -10.64
CA LEU A 20 -15.62 -0.39 -10.05
C LEU A 20 -15.95 0.99 -10.63
N TRP A 21 -17.01 1.10 -11.44
CA TRP A 21 -17.42 2.39 -11.99
C TRP A 21 -17.97 3.30 -10.88
N THR A 22 -17.38 4.48 -10.72
CA THR A 22 -17.74 5.47 -9.70
C THR A 22 -17.73 6.88 -10.31
N PRO A 23 -18.33 7.88 -9.63
CA PRO A 23 -18.29 9.27 -10.10
C PRO A 23 -16.89 9.82 -10.34
N GLU A 24 -15.89 9.36 -9.56
CA GLU A 24 -14.49 9.76 -9.73
C GLU A 24 -13.91 9.30 -11.07
N TRP A 25 -14.22 8.07 -11.51
CA TRP A 25 -13.81 7.56 -12.82
C TRP A 25 -14.58 8.23 -13.97
N GLU A 26 -15.86 8.52 -13.76
CA GLU A 26 -16.67 9.28 -14.72
C GLU A 26 -16.14 10.72 -14.88
N ALA A 27 -15.65 11.33 -13.80
CA ALA A 27 -15.02 12.65 -13.85
C ALA A 27 -13.77 12.65 -14.73
N ILE A 28 -12.90 11.63 -14.63
CA ILE A 28 -11.72 11.48 -15.50
C ILE A 28 -12.16 11.39 -16.97
N LEU A 29 -13.14 10.53 -17.26
CA LEU A 29 -13.67 10.34 -18.61
C LEU A 29 -14.31 11.62 -19.18
N THR A 30 -15.00 12.38 -18.33
CA THR A 30 -15.62 13.66 -18.71
C THR A 30 -14.56 14.72 -19.02
N LEU A 31 -13.54 14.85 -18.16
CA LEU A 31 -12.46 15.83 -18.32
C LEU A 31 -11.56 15.51 -19.52
N SER A 32 -11.23 14.24 -19.75
CA SER A 32 -10.35 13.83 -20.84
C SER A 32 -10.56 12.37 -21.26
N PRO A 33 -11.42 12.12 -22.27
CA PRO A 33 -11.58 10.78 -22.85
C PRO A 33 -10.27 10.17 -23.36
N ALA A 34 -9.42 10.99 -23.99
CA ALA A 34 -8.14 10.54 -24.53
C ALA A 34 -7.15 10.10 -23.44
N TYR A 35 -7.10 10.81 -22.30
CA TYR A 35 -6.30 10.39 -21.16
C TYR A 35 -6.83 9.08 -20.57
N PHE A 36 -8.15 8.98 -20.40
CA PHE A 36 -8.78 7.78 -19.87
C PHE A 36 -8.51 6.55 -20.76
N GLU A 37 -8.67 6.68 -22.08
CA GLU A 37 -8.33 5.62 -23.04
C GLU A 37 -6.86 5.19 -22.95
N ALA A 38 -5.92 6.15 -22.84
CA ALA A 38 -4.50 5.85 -22.68
C ALA A 38 -4.22 5.08 -21.37
N TYR A 39 -4.88 5.46 -20.27
CA TYR A 39 -4.80 4.73 -19.01
C TYR A 39 -5.37 3.30 -19.14
N LEU A 40 -6.50 3.11 -19.84
CA LEU A 40 -7.05 1.76 -20.07
C LEU A 40 -6.10 0.89 -20.88
N LYS A 41 -5.39 1.45 -21.86
CA LYS A 41 -4.35 0.72 -22.62
C LYS A 41 -3.19 0.30 -21.71
N LEU A 42 -2.71 1.20 -20.85
CA LEU A 42 -1.66 0.91 -19.87
C LEU A 42 -2.08 -0.20 -18.89
N ARG A 43 -3.28 -0.07 -18.30
CA ARG A 43 -3.85 -1.06 -17.37
C ARG A 43 -4.09 -2.42 -18.03
N ALA A 44 -4.60 -2.43 -19.27
CA ALA A 44 -4.76 -3.66 -20.03
C ALA A 44 -3.41 -4.35 -20.30
N ALA A 45 -2.37 -3.57 -20.62
CA ALA A 45 -1.02 -4.10 -20.85
C ALA A 45 -0.43 -4.77 -19.61
N SER A 46 -0.73 -4.28 -18.40
CA SER A 46 -0.28 -4.92 -17.15
C SER A 46 -1.12 -6.15 -16.75
N GLN A 47 -2.40 -6.22 -17.12
CA GLN A 47 -3.30 -7.30 -16.66
C GLN A 47 -3.44 -8.45 -17.65
N ASN A 48 -3.30 -8.22 -18.96
CA ASN A 48 -3.66 -9.20 -20.00
C ASN A 48 -2.52 -10.13 -20.42
N LYS A 49 -1.36 -10.04 -19.77
CA LYS A 49 -0.20 -10.91 -20.04
C LYS A 49 -0.38 -12.34 -19.53
N ASN A 50 -1.32 -12.54 -18.61
CA ASN A 50 -1.66 -13.84 -18.02
C ASN A 50 -0.46 -14.56 -17.36
N HIS A 51 0.53 -13.83 -16.83
CA HIS A 51 1.53 -14.46 -15.98
C HIS A 51 0.94 -14.77 -14.61
N LEU A 52 0.17 -13.85 -14.03
CA LEU A 52 -0.54 -14.06 -12.77
C LEU A 52 -2.01 -14.39 -13.02
N GLN A 53 -2.57 -15.23 -12.14
CA GLN A 53 -4.02 -15.45 -12.12
C GLN A 53 -4.73 -14.14 -11.75
N PRO A 54 -5.88 -13.82 -12.37
CA PRO A 54 -6.60 -12.58 -12.08
C PRO A 54 -6.87 -12.35 -10.58
N LYS A 55 -7.15 -13.42 -9.83
CA LYS A 55 -7.36 -13.34 -8.37
C LYS A 55 -6.10 -12.85 -7.63
N VAL A 56 -4.92 -13.28 -8.05
CA VAL A 56 -3.63 -12.84 -7.49
C VAL A 56 -3.33 -11.40 -7.87
N GLN A 57 -3.70 -10.96 -9.09
CA GLN A 57 -3.61 -9.55 -9.47
C GLN A 57 -4.43 -8.67 -8.51
N GLU A 58 -5.66 -9.07 -8.18
CA GLU A 58 -6.47 -8.34 -7.20
C GLU A 58 -5.90 -8.39 -5.77
N PHE A 59 -5.26 -9.48 -5.36
CA PHE A 59 -4.54 -9.51 -4.06
C PHE A 59 -3.38 -8.52 -4.01
N ILE A 60 -2.62 -8.37 -5.09
CA ILE A 60 -1.56 -7.37 -5.20
C ILE A 60 -2.15 -5.96 -5.07
N PHE A 61 -3.23 -5.66 -5.80
CA PHE A 61 -3.89 -4.36 -5.69
C PHE A 61 -4.42 -4.08 -4.28
N ILE A 62 -5.06 -5.07 -3.62
CA ILE A 62 -5.52 -4.93 -2.23
C ILE A 62 -4.34 -4.63 -1.31
N ALA A 63 -3.23 -5.35 -1.44
CA ALA A 63 -2.07 -5.20 -0.55
C ALA A 63 -1.39 -3.83 -0.72
N VAL A 64 -1.24 -3.35 -1.96
CA VAL A 64 -0.72 -2.01 -2.25
C VAL A 64 -1.68 -0.95 -1.70
N ALA A 65 -3.00 -1.10 -1.96
CA ALA A 65 -4.04 -0.19 -1.51
C ALA A 65 -4.12 -0.09 0.03
N ALA A 66 -3.99 -1.24 0.73
CA ALA A 66 -4.11 -1.37 2.17
C ALA A 66 -2.78 -1.24 2.92
N SER A 67 -1.67 -0.98 2.23
CA SER A 67 -0.38 -0.75 2.87
C SER A 67 -0.44 0.51 3.77
N PRO A 68 0.20 0.51 4.95
CA PRO A 68 0.15 1.64 5.87
C PRO A 68 0.78 2.93 5.31
N THR A 69 1.60 2.82 4.27
CA THR A 69 2.19 3.96 3.55
C THR A 69 1.26 4.53 2.48
N HIS A 70 0.10 3.91 2.21
CA HIS A 70 -0.83 4.34 1.17
C HIS A 70 -2.27 4.51 1.66
N ILE A 71 -2.85 3.49 2.30
CA ILE A 71 -4.22 3.47 2.84
C ILE A 71 -5.25 4.15 1.90
N HIS A 72 -5.39 3.60 0.68
CA HIS A 72 -6.32 4.11 -0.31
C HIS A 72 -7.67 3.38 -0.27
N VAL A 73 -8.58 3.86 0.59
CA VAL A 73 -9.88 3.24 0.88
C VAL A 73 -10.72 2.92 -0.38
N PRO A 74 -10.85 3.81 -1.38
CA PRO A 74 -11.59 3.50 -2.61
C PRO A 74 -11.01 2.30 -3.36
N GLY A 75 -9.68 2.24 -3.50
CA GLY A 75 -8.97 1.10 -4.10
C GLY A 75 -9.17 -0.19 -3.31
N ILE A 76 -9.03 -0.15 -1.97
CA ILE A 76 -9.28 -1.31 -1.10
C ILE A 76 -10.68 -1.88 -1.37
N LYS A 77 -11.70 -1.02 -1.40
CA LYS A 77 -13.09 -1.42 -1.66
C LYS A 77 -13.25 -2.03 -3.06
N ALA A 78 -12.73 -1.38 -4.09
CA ALA A 78 -12.85 -1.83 -5.47
C ALA A 78 -12.20 -3.21 -5.69
N HIS A 79 -10.98 -3.38 -5.18
CA HIS A 79 -10.22 -4.62 -5.38
C HIS A 79 -10.69 -5.78 -4.51
N ILE A 80 -11.19 -5.52 -3.29
CA ILE A 80 -11.92 -6.55 -2.51
C ILE A 80 -13.14 -7.06 -3.30
N GLN A 81 -13.94 -6.15 -3.87
CA GLN A 81 -15.10 -6.54 -4.66
C GLN A 81 -14.71 -7.34 -5.91
N ALA A 82 -13.64 -6.93 -6.61
CA ALA A 82 -13.13 -7.65 -7.76
C ALA A 82 -12.60 -9.05 -7.38
N ALA A 83 -11.84 -9.17 -6.29
CA ALA A 83 -11.35 -10.45 -5.79
C ALA A 83 -12.48 -11.41 -5.42
N LEU A 84 -13.53 -10.92 -4.74
CA LEU A 84 -14.71 -11.71 -4.39
C LEU A 84 -15.44 -12.23 -5.64
N LYS A 85 -15.58 -11.41 -6.69
CA LYS A 85 -16.16 -11.83 -7.98
C LYS A 85 -15.34 -12.93 -8.66
N LEU A 86 -14.04 -13.00 -8.39
CA LEU A 86 -13.13 -14.04 -8.88
C LEU A 86 -13.07 -15.26 -7.95
N GLY A 87 -13.91 -15.33 -6.92
CA GLY A 87 -13.98 -16.45 -5.98
C GLY A 87 -12.92 -16.41 -4.87
N ALA A 88 -12.35 -15.24 -4.57
CA ALA A 88 -11.54 -15.10 -3.36
C ALA A 88 -12.38 -15.32 -2.11
N THR A 89 -11.83 -16.04 -1.14
CA THR A 89 -12.47 -16.29 0.14
C THR A 89 -12.18 -15.16 1.14
N THR A 90 -13.03 -15.05 2.17
CA THR A 90 -12.78 -14.15 3.30
C THR A 90 -11.42 -14.42 3.95
N ALA A 91 -11.01 -15.68 4.06
CA ALA A 91 -9.73 -16.06 4.66
C ALA A 91 -8.55 -15.56 3.81
N GLU A 92 -8.60 -15.70 2.48
CA GLU A 92 -7.55 -15.21 1.58
C GLU A 92 -7.41 -13.68 1.69
N ILE A 93 -8.53 -12.95 1.60
CA ILE A 93 -8.53 -11.48 1.70
C ILE A 93 -8.02 -11.03 3.08
N THR A 94 -8.41 -11.73 4.15
CA THR A 94 -7.93 -11.44 5.52
C THR A 94 -6.42 -11.66 5.61
N GLU A 95 -5.88 -12.71 5.01
CA GLU A 95 -4.42 -12.93 4.99
C GLU A 95 -3.72 -11.80 4.22
N VAL A 96 -4.22 -11.41 3.04
CA VAL A 96 -3.66 -10.29 2.24
C VAL A 96 -3.60 -8.99 3.05
N ILE A 97 -4.69 -8.63 3.73
CA ILE A 97 -4.74 -7.43 4.58
C ILE A 97 -3.78 -7.58 5.77
N GLY A 98 -3.74 -8.76 6.41
CA GLY A 98 -2.84 -9.02 7.53
C GLY A 98 -1.36 -8.89 7.16
N LEU A 99 -0.98 -9.31 5.94
CA LEU A 99 0.40 -9.18 5.44
C LEU A 99 0.87 -7.72 5.39
N THR A 100 -0.01 -6.75 5.15
CA THR A 100 0.39 -5.33 5.05
C THR A 100 0.91 -4.78 6.39
N THR A 101 0.53 -5.40 7.51
CA THR A 101 1.07 -5.05 8.83
C THR A 101 2.57 -5.34 8.95
N LEU A 102 3.09 -6.29 8.14
CA LEU A 102 4.51 -6.65 8.17
C LEU A 102 5.42 -5.47 7.81
N LEU A 103 4.93 -4.50 7.03
CA LEU A 103 5.67 -3.30 6.66
C LEU A 103 6.16 -2.53 7.90
N GLY A 104 5.41 -2.56 9.02
CA GLY A 104 5.77 -1.86 10.25
C GLY A 104 7.11 -2.29 10.87
N ILE A 105 7.60 -3.50 10.57
CA ILE A 105 8.91 -3.95 11.06
C ILE A 105 10.07 -3.14 10.47
N HIS A 106 9.85 -2.42 9.36
CA HIS A 106 10.87 -1.61 8.72
C HIS A 106 11.35 -0.47 9.62
N THR A 107 10.48 0.06 10.50
CA THR A 107 10.88 1.00 11.55
C THR A 107 11.98 0.42 12.43
N VAL A 108 11.84 -0.84 12.86
CA VAL A 108 12.79 -1.48 13.77
C VAL A 108 14.02 -1.97 13.03
N THR A 109 13.87 -2.58 11.85
CA THR A 109 15.00 -3.10 11.07
C THR A 109 15.89 -2.01 10.47
N LEU A 110 15.39 -0.78 10.34
CA LEU A 110 16.20 0.40 10.02
C LEU A 110 16.70 1.12 11.27
N GLY A 111 15.86 1.28 12.29
CA GLY A 111 16.18 2.07 13.49
C GLY A 111 17.12 1.37 14.48
N ALA A 112 16.97 0.05 14.69
CA ALA A 112 17.79 -0.68 15.66
C ALA A 112 19.30 -0.66 15.32
N PRO A 113 19.73 -0.86 14.05
CA PRO A 113 21.14 -0.67 13.69
C PRO A 113 21.68 0.73 14.00
N ILE A 114 20.90 1.78 13.72
CA ILE A 114 21.28 3.18 14.01
C ILE A 114 21.44 3.40 15.52
N LEU A 115 20.51 2.85 16.32
CA LEU A 115 20.60 2.94 17.77
C LEU A 115 21.86 2.26 18.31
N LEU A 116 22.22 1.09 17.78
CA LEU A 116 23.45 0.39 18.18
C LEU A 116 24.71 1.18 17.83
N GLU A 117 24.76 1.80 16.65
CA GLU A 117 25.86 2.68 16.23
C GLU A 117 26.01 3.87 17.20
N LEU A 118 24.91 4.57 17.50
CA LEU A 118 24.93 5.71 18.44
C LEU A 118 25.32 5.30 19.86
N MET A 119 24.93 4.11 20.32
CA MET A 119 25.34 3.61 21.61
C MET A 119 26.85 3.34 21.68
N GLU A 120 27.43 2.82 20.59
CA GLU A 120 28.88 2.62 20.49
C GLU A 120 29.62 3.97 20.53
N GLU A 121 29.13 4.96 19.76
CA GLU A 121 29.68 6.33 19.73
C GLU A 121 29.65 7.02 21.10
N GLU A 122 28.55 6.88 21.83
CA GLU A 122 28.33 7.51 23.14
C GLU A 122 28.83 6.65 24.32
N GLY A 123 29.39 5.47 24.06
CA GLY A 123 29.84 4.54 25.10
C GLY A 123 28.72 4.00 26.00
N ILE A 124 27.50 3.92 25.48
CA ILE A 124 26.32 3.41 26.19
C ILE A 124 26.32 1.89 26.16
N VAL A 125 26.36 1.27 27.34
CA VAL A 125 26.21 -0.18 27.49
C VAL A 125 24.75 -0.53 27.78
N HIS A 126 24.15 -1.34 26.92
CA HIS A 126 22.80 -1.90 27.12
C HIS A 126 22.87 -3.39 27.46
N SER A 127 21.98 -3.83 28.32
CA SER A 127 21.70 -5.24 28.54
C SER A 127 20.24 -5.49 28.26
N SER A 128 19.94 -6.47 27.40
CA SER A 128 18.57 -6.88 27.13
C SER A 128 17.88 -7.55 28.32
N GLY A 129 18.61 -7.82 29.42
CA GLY A 129 18.09 -8.53 30.59
C GLY A 129 17.87 -10.03 30.37
N VAL A 130 18.36 -10.56 29.24
CA VAL A 130 18.19 -11.95 28.82
C VAL A 130 19.56 -12.60 28.65
N ASP A 131 19.72 -13.83 29.14
CA ASP A 131 20.97 -14.57 29.00
C ASP A 131 21.15 -15.17 27.58
N GLU A 132 22.36 -15.66 27.31
CA GLU A 132 22.70 -16.21 25.99
C GLU A 132 21.91 -17.47 25.64
N SER A 133 21.50 -18.26 26.63
CA SER A 133 20.74 -19.49 26.39
C SER A 133 19.34 -19.19 25.88
N GLU A 134 18.70 -18.17 26.44
CA GLU A 134 17.37 -17.71 26.04
C GLU A 134 17.43 -16.97 24.70
N ARG A 135 18.47 -16.15 24.47
CA ARG A 135 18.73 -15.51 23.17
C ARG A 135 18.86 -16.56 22.05
N GLN A 136 19.65 -17.60 22.27
CA GLN A 136 19.83 -18.68 21.31
C GLN A 136 18.52 -19.46 21.10
N ARG A 137 17.72 -19.71 22.14
CA ARG A 137 16.41 -20.36 22.03
C ARG A 137 15.45 -19.59 21.12
N ILE A 138 15.41 -18.26 21.23
CA ILE A 138 14.59 -17.37 20.40
C ILE A 138 15.07 -17.40 18.95
N LYS A 139 16.39 -17.31 18.72
CA LYS A 139 16.99 -17.43 17.39
C LYS A 139 16.65 -18.77 16.72
N ASP A 140 16.77 -19.87 17.45
CA ASP A 140 16.44 -21.20 16.93
C ASP A 140 14.95 -21.33 16.62
N SER A 141 14.08 -20.69 17.42
CA SER A 141 12.64 -20.60 17.13
C SER A 141 12.37 -19.88 15.82
N PHE A 142 13.04 -18.74 15.57
CA PHE A 142 12.94 -18.03 14.30
C PHE A 142 13.35 -18.90 13.12
N ILE A 143 14.52 -19.56 13.20
CA ILE A 143 15.04 -20.40 12.12
C ILE A 143 14.06 -21.55 11.83
N ARG A 144 13.50 -22.20 12.86
CA ARG A 144 12.48 -23.24 12.67
C ARG A 144 11.22 -22.73 11.99
N GLN A 145 10.74 -21.53 12.33
CA GLN A 145 9.50 -20.97 11.78
C GLN A 145 9.69 -20.36 10.38
N ARG A 146 10.87 -19.78 10.09
CA ARG A 146 11.14 -19.00 8.87
C ARG A 146 12.03 -19.71 7.85
N GLY A 147 12.76 -20.74 8.27
CA GLY A 147 13.65 -21.54 7.42
C GLY A 147 15.01 -20.91 7.10
N PHE A 148 15.31 -19.69 7.58
CA PHE A 148 16.60 -19.03 7.39
C PHE A 148 16.90 -18.01 8.50
N TRP A 149 18.15 -17.55 8.59
CA TRP A 149 18.59 -16.44 9.43
C TRP A 149 19.33 -15.41 8.58
N THR A 150 19.24 -14.13 8.96
CA THR A 150 20.05 -13.04 8.38
C THR A 150 20.50 -12.10 9.48
N ASP A 151 21.69 -11.54 9.37
CA ASP A 151 22.30 -10.70 10.41
C ASP A 151 21.52 -9.42 10.75
N THR A 152 20.56 -9.05 9.92
CA THR A 152 19.61 -7.95 10.21
C THR A 152 18.81 -8.14 11.47
N TRP A 153 18.59 -9.40 11.87
CA TRP A 153 17.86 -9.69 13.10
C TRP A 153 18.78 -9.63 14.33
N ASN A 154 20.11 -9.62 14.16
CA ASN A 154 21.05 -9.57 15.28
C ASN A 154 20.80 -8.32 16.14
N PRO A 155 20.71 -7.09 15.58
CA PRO A 155 20.43 -5.90 16.40
C PRO A 155 19.15 -5.98 17.23
N ILE A 156 18.10 -6.55 16.66
CA ILE A 156 16.78 -6.62 17.32
C ILE A 156 16.79 -7.70 18.40
N LEU A 157 17.36 -8.86 18.09
CA LEU A 157 17.55 -9.94 19.06
C LEU A 157 18.48 -9.47 20.19
N ASP A 158 19.54 -8.73 19.88
CA ASP A 158 20.52 -8.20 20.83
C ASP A 158 19.90 -7.19 21.79
N PHE A 159 19.05 -6.31 21.26
CA PHE A 159 18.44 -5.23 22.02
C PHE A 159 17.19 -5.65 22.81
N ASP A 160 16.25 -6.34 22.17
CA ASP A 160 14.97 -6.75 22.76
C ASP A 160 14.50 -8.12 22.22
N PRO A 161 15.00 -9.23 22.81
CA PRO A 161 14.63 -10.59 22.44
C PRO A 161 13.13 -10.87 22.56
N HIS A 162 12.44 -10.27 23.53
CA HIS A 162 11.02 -10.53 23.77
C HIS A 162 10.15 -9.87 22.71
N PHE A 163 10.45 -8.62 22.33
CA PHE A 163 9.84 -7.99 21.17
C PHE A 163 10.09 -8.80 19.91
N PHE A 164 11.35 -9.22 19.69
CA PHE A 164 11.70 -10.02 18.52
C PHE A 164 10.87 -11.30 18.46
N GLN A 165 10.81 -12.08 19.55
CA GLN A 165 10.02 -13.31 19.64
C GLN A 165 8.53 -13.06 19.32
N ALA A 166 7.93 -12.03 19.90
CA ALA A 166 6.54 -11.67 19.62
C ALA A 166 6.32 -11.33 18.13
N TYR A 167 7.25 -10.60 17.52
CA TYR A 167 7.21 -10.31 16.08
C TYR A 167 7.33 -11.59 15.24
N VAL A 168 8.22 -12.53 15.59
CA VAL A 168 8.34 -13.83 14.89
C VAL A 168 7.01 -14.56 14.90
N ASP A 169 6.36 -14.64 16.07
CA ASP A 169 5.14 -15.39 16.25
C ASP A 169 3.98 -14.78 15.44
N PHE A 170 3.83 -13.46 15.50
CA PHE A 170 2.85 -12.72 14.69
C PHE A 170 3.10 -12.92 13.20
N SER A 171 4.32 -12.64 12.76
CA SER A 171 4.65 -12.62 11.34
C SER A 171 4.63 -14.00 10.69
N SER A 172 4.67 -15.09 11.49
CA SER A 172 4.61 -16.49 11.03
C SER A 172 3.19 -17.08 11.01
N LEU A 173 2.17 -16.32 11.43
CA LEU A 173 0.77 -16.77 11.35
C LEU A 173 0.33 -17.09 9.91
N PRO A 174 0.62 -16.26 8.89
CA PRO A 174 0.20 -16.55 7.51
C PRO A 174 0.73 -17.89 6.98
N SER A 175 1.96 -18.26 7.32
CA SER A 175 2.55 -19.56 6.93
C SER A 175 1.93 -20.77 7.64
N LYS A 176 1.26 -20.58 8.78
CA LYS A 176 0.64 -21.68 9.54
C LYS A 176 -0.75 -22.02 9.02
N THR A 177 -1.48 -21.06 8.45
CA THR A 177 -2.84 -21.25 7.96
C THR A 177 -2.89 -21.84 6.55
N ASN A 178 -1.82 -21.70 5.76
CA ASN A 178 -1.72 -22.18 4.38
C ASN A 178 -2.88 -21.75 3.47
N VAL A 179 -3.48 -20.59 3.74
CA VAL A 179 -4.63 -20.09 2.96
C VAL A 179 -4.14 -19.55 1.61
N LEU A 180 -3.12 -18.68 1.62
CA LEU A 180 -2.38 -18.33 0.40
C LEU A 180 -1.26 -19.33 0.14
N ASN A 181 -1.03 -19.65 -1.14
CA ASN A 181 0.17 -20.41 -1.50
C ASN A 181 1.43 -19.56 -1.22
N PRO A 182 2.58 -20.17 -0.90
CA PRO A 182 3.78 -19.43 -0.52
C PRO A 182 4.31 -18.46 -1.58
N LYS A 183 4.22 -18.80 -2.87
CA LYS A 183 4.71 -17.95 -3.96
C LYS A 183 3.93 -16.63 -4.02
N ASP A 184 2.61 -16.72 -3.96
CA ASP A 184 1.74 -15.54 -4.01
C ASP A 184 1.95 -14.66 -2.78
N ARG A 185 2.17 -15.24 -1.60
CA ARG A 185 2.51 -14.49 -0.37
C ARG A 185 3.78 -13.65 -0.55
N GLU A 186 4.82 -14.20 -1.16
CA GLU A 186 6.06 -13.47 -1.45
C GLU A 186 5.85 -12.38 -2.50
N LEU A 187 5.06 -12.64 -3.56
CA LEU A 187 4.72 -11.63 -4.57
C LEU A 187 3.91 -10.46 -3.97
N ILE A 188 2.93 -10.77 -3.14
CA ILE A 188 2.09 -9.77 -2.43
C ILE A 188 2.95 -8.95 -1.46
N THR A 189 3.84 -9.59 -0.72
CA THR A 189 4.76 -8.92 0.20
C THR A 189 5.75 -8.03 -0.55
N CYS A 190 6.29 -8.52 -1.67
CA CYS A 190 7.13 -7.73 -2.56
C CYS A 190 6.42 -6.51 -3.13
N ALA A 191 5.11 -6.60 -3.39
CA ALA A 191 4.35 -5.53 -4.02
C ALA A 191 4.27 -4.26 -3.16
N PHE A 192 4.00 -4.38 -1.86
CA PHE A 192 3.98 -3.21 -0.97
C PHE A 192 5.39 -2.72 -0.62
N ASP A 193 6.42 -3.57 -0.68
CA ASP A 193 7.81 -3.12 -0.60
C ASP A 193 8.24 -2.30 -1.82
N ALA A 194 7.76 -2.68 -3.00
CA ALA A 194 8.03 -1.99 -4.26
C ALA A 194 7.08 -0.79 -4.52
N ALA A 195 6.06 -0.58 -3.69
CA ALA A 195 5.10 0.51 -3.86
C ALA A 195 5.81 1.87 -3.85
N THR A 196 5.37 2.82 -4.69
CA THR A 196 6.00 4.14 -4.81
C THR A 196 5.92 4.98 -3.53
N THR A 197 5.03 4.60 -2.60
CA THR A 197 4.90 5.20 -1.28
C THR A 197 5.89 4.64 -0.25
N HIS A 198 6.65 3.59 -0.58
CA HIS A 198 7.57 2.91 0.34
C HIS A 198 8.96 2.68 -0.26
N LEU A 199 9.05 2.10 -1.47
CA LEU A 199 10.29 1.89 -2.24
C LEU A 199 11.43 1.26 -1.43
N TYR A 200 11.11 0.26 -0.62
CA TYR A 200 12.08 -0.41 0.24
C TYR A 200 12.87 -1.48 -0.52
N ALA A 201 13.87 -1.03 -1.29
CA ALA A 201 14.67 -1.85 -2.21
C ALA A 201 15.24 -3.13 -1.59
N ARG A 202 15.58 -3.07 -0.30
CA ARG A 202 16.09 -4.23 0.43
C ARG A 202 15.05 -5.32 0.60
N GLY A 203 13.84 -4.97 1.06
CA GLY A 203 12.71 -5.89 1.18
C GLY A 203 12.29 -6.42 -0.18
N THR A 204 12.15 -5.54 -1.18
CA THR A 204 11.88 -5.92 -2.58
C THR A 204 12.84 -7.00 -3.07
N LYS A 205 14.16 -6.84 -2.85
CA LYS A 205 15.17 -7.83 -3.25
C LYS A 205 15.04 -9.16 -2.51
N ILE A 206 14.66 -9.13 -1.23
CA ILE A 206 14.46 -10.34 -0.43
C ILE A 206 13.26 -11.12 -0.97
N HIS A 207 12.12 -10.47 -1.13
CA HIS A 207 10.87 -11.11 -1.52
C HIS A 207 10.88 -11.55 -2.99
N MET A 208 11.53 -10.81 -3.90
CA MET A 208 11.80 -11.31 -5.26
C MET A 208 12.63 -12.59 -5.26
N ARG A 209 13.70 -12.66 -4.46
CA ARG A 209 14.54 -13.86 -4.36
C ARG A 209 13.73 -15.05 -3.82
N ASN A 210 12.89 -14.83 -2.81
CA ASN A 210 12.07 -15.88 -2.23
C ASN A 210 11.01 -16.37 -3.21
N ALA A 211 10.32 -15.45 -3.90
CA ALA A 211 9.36 -15.80 -4.95
C ALA A 211 10.02 -16.65 -6.05
N LEU A 212 11.21 -16.27 -6.54
CA LEU A 212 11.98 -17.04 -7.53
C LEU A 212 12.31 -18.46 -7.02
N LYS A 213 12.73 -18.59 -5.76
CA LYS A 213 12.99 -19.91 -5.13
C LYS A 213 11.74 -20.77 -5.03
N LEU A 214 10.56 -20.14 -4.90
CA LEU A 214 9.26 -20.80 -4.87
C LEU A 214 8.66 -21.03 -6.27
N GLY A 215 9.44 -20.77 -7.33
CA GLY A 215 9.05 -21.04 -8.71
C GLY A 215 8.34 -19.88 -9.42
N ALA A 216 8.35 -18.67 -8.87
CA ALA A 216 7.91 -17.49 -9.62
C ALA A 216 8.82 -17.27 -10.84
N THR A 217 8.21 -16.90 -11.96
CA THR A 217 8.94 -16.51 -13.17
C THR A 217 9.31 -15.03 -13.14
N PRO A 218 10.35 -14.60 -13.89
CA PRO A 218 10.61 -13.18 -14.09
C PRO A 218 9.41 -12.41 -14.66
N GLY A 219 8.57 -13.08 -15.47
CA GLY A 219 7.33 -12.50 -16.02
C GLY A 219 6.30 -12.20 -14.94
N GLU A 220 6.09 -13.11 -13.99
CA GLU A 220 5.20 -12.89 -12.83
C GLU A 220 5.69 -11.73 -11.94
N ILE A 221 7.01 -11.63 -11.73
CA ILE A 221 7.60 -10.53 -10.94
C ILE A 221 7.45 -9.19 -11.68
N MET A 222 7.68 -9.17 -13.00
CA MET A 222 7.50 -7.96 -13.80
C MET A 222 6.02 -7.54 -13.84
N GLU A 223 5.10 -8.50 -13.99
CA GLU A 223 3.66 -8.24 -13.93
C GLU A 223 3.26 -7.67 -12.56
N MET A 224 3.79 -8.21 -11.46
CA MET A 224 3.58 -7.64 -10.12
C MET A 224 4.05 -6.18 -10.02
N LEU A 225 5.23 -5.85 -10.54
CA LEU A 225 5.73 -4.45 -10.55
C LEU A 225 4.84 -3.51 -11.37
N GLU A 226 4.35 -3.98 -12.52
CA GLU A 226 3.43 -3.20 -13.36
C GLU A 226 2.09 -2.95 -12.67
N LEU A 227 1.55 -3.94 -11.95
CA LEU A 227 0.33 -3.79 -11.16
C LEU A 227 0.54 -2.81 -10.01
N THR A 228 1.66 -2.91 -9.29
CA THR A 228 2.01 -1.97 -8.21
C THR A 228 2.13 -0.54 -8.73
N MET A 229 2.72 -0.33 -9.90
CA MET A 229 2.87 1.00 -10.51
C MET A 229 1.54 1.71 -10.76
N LEU A 230 0.46 0.97 -11.04
CA LEU A 230 -0.85 1.56 -11.32
C LEU A 230 -1.43 2.38 -10.17
N MET A 231 -0.93 2.26 -8.93
CA MET A 231 -1.34 3.12 -7.80
C MET A 231 -1.11 4.61 -8.07
N GLY A 232 -0.25 4.96 -9.03
CA GLY A 232 -0.04 6.35 -9.46
C GLY A 232 -1.30 7.04 -10.01
N ILE A 233 -2.32 6.27 -10.43
CA ILE A 233 -3.59 6.84 -10.91
C ILE A 233 -4.41 7.50 -9.79
N ASP A 234 -4.18 7.11 -8.53
CA ASP A 234 -5.06 7.49 -7.40
C ASP A 234 -5.12 9.01 -7.21
N GLY A 235 -4.02 9.73 -7.50
CA GLY A 235 -4.00 11.19 -7.48
C GLY A 235 -4.94 11.82 -8.52
N VAL A 236 -5.04 11.21 -9.71
CA VAL A 236 -5.93 11.68 -10.78
C VAL A 236 -7.38 11.36 -10.44
N VAL A 237 -7.65 10.18 -9.87
CA VAL A 237 -8.99 9.78 -9.41
C VAL A 237 -9.51 10.75 -8.36
N VAL A 238 -8.69 11.14 -7.38
CA VAL A 238 -9.09 12.08 -6.33
C VAL A 238 -9.24 13.51 -6.88
N ALA A 239 -8.33 13.97 -7.74
CA ALA A 239 -8.32 15.36 -8.21
C ALA A 239 -9.40 15.68 -9.26
N SER A 240 -9.76 14.72 -10.10
CA SER A 240 -10.70 14.94 -11.22
C SER A 240 -12.07 15.50 -10.80
N PRO A 241 -12.79 14.91 -9.84
CA PRO A 241 -14.07 15.48 -9.39
C PRO A 241 -13.90 16.85 -8.73
N LEU A 242 -12.78 17.12 -8.06
CA LEU A 242 -12.51 18.44 -7.46
C LEU A 242 -12.37 19.52 -8.54
N LEU A 243 -11.71 19.20 -9.66
CA LEU A 243 -11.60 20.11 -10.79
C LEU A 243 -12.98 20.39 -11.41
N LEU A 244 -13.80 19.37 -11.64
CA LEU A 244 -15.16 19.56 -12.18
C LEU A 244 -16.00 20.45 -11.26
N ASN A 245 -16.00 20.17 -9.97
CA ASN A 245 -16.74 20.99 -9.00
C ASN A 245 -16.27 22.45 -9.03
N GLN A 246 -14.96 22.70 -9.13
CA GLN A 246 -14.44 24.07 -9.21
C GLN A 246 -14.87 24.78 -10.50
N LEU A 247 -14.88 24.09 -11.65
CA LEU A 247 -15.34 24.65 -12.92
C LEU A 247 -16.82 25.04 -12.86
N GLU A 248 -17.67 24.19 -12.27
CA GLU A 248 -19.10 24.48 -12.07
C GLU A 248 -19.32 25.71 -11.18
N LEU A 249 -18.49 25.87 -10.14
CA LEU A 249 -18.53 27.05 -9.27
C LEU A 249 -18.10 28.33 -10.00
N GLU A 250 -17.09 28.27 -10.88
CA GLU A 250 -16.68 29.43 -11.67
C GLU A 250 -17.73 29.83 -12.73
N GLU A 251 -18.37 28.87 -13.38
CA GLU A 251 -19.44 29.12 -14.35
C GLU A 251 -20.68 29.79 -13.71
N THR A 252 -20.90 29.53 -12.43
CA THR A 252 -22.02 30.09 -11.65
C THR A 252 -21.67 31.39 -10.91
N ARG A 253 -20.41 31.85 -10.97
CA ARG A 253 -20.03 33.14 -10.38
C ARG A 253 -20.67 34.30 -11.16
N PRO A 254 -21.35 35.24 -10.50
CA PRO A 254 -21.84 36.44 -11.17
C PRO A 254 -20.65 37.26 -11.67
N ASN A 255 -20.66 37.60 -12.96
CA ASN A 255 -19.65 38.47 -13.58
C ASN A 255 -19.58 39.83 -12.86
N GLY A 256 -18.55 40.01 -12.04
CA GLY A 256 -18.05 41.32 -11.58
C GLY A 256 -18.97 42.13 -10.67
N THR A 257 -18.80 41.96 -9.35
CA THR A 257 -18.74 43.12 -8.47
C THR A 257 -17.27 43.33 -8.09
N ASN A 258 -16.70 44.46 -8.52
CA ASN A 258 -15.43 44.97 -8.02
C ASN A 258 -15.38 44.83 -6.50
N SER A 259 -14.51 43.98 -5.97
CA SER A 259 -14.19 43.96 -4.55
C SER A 259 -13.09 44.98 -4.27
N GLU A 260 -13.42 46.27 -4.40
CA GLU A 260 -12.88 47.29 -3.51
C GLU A 260 -14.02 47.62 -2.54
N GLU A 261 -13.72 47.61 -1.24
CA GLU A 261 -14.63 47.80 -0.09
C GLU A 261 -15.14 46.51 0.58
N VAL A 262 -14.25 45.84 1.32
CA VAL A 262 -14.51 45.54 2.76
C VAL A 262 -13.16 45.55 3.48
N VAL A 263 -12.66 46.74 3.84
CA VAL A 263 -11.76 46.90 4.98
C VAL A 263 -12.40 47.94 5.87
N GLU A 264 -12.41 47.65 7.17
CA GLU A 264 -12.95 48.43 8.29
C GLU A 264 -14.40 48.17 8.68
N ALA A 265 -14.59 47.11 9.50
CA ALA A 265 -15.34 47.25 10.75
C ALA A 265 -15.10 46.02 11.64
N GLU A 266 -13.90 45.83 12.19
CA GLU A 266 -13.72 44.94 13.34
C GLU A 266 -12.53 45.38 14.19
N GLY A 267 -12.81 46.28 15.12
CA GLY A 267 -11.88 46.79 16.12
C GLY A 267 -12.56 47.02 17.47
N ALA A 268 -13.43 46.11 17.89
CA ALA A 268 -13.96 46.06 19.24
C ALA A 268 -13.76 44.65 19.81
N ARG A 269 -12.61 44.44 20.46
CA ARG A 269 -12.39 43.26 21.33
C ARG A 269 -13.19 43.46 22.62
N PRO A 270 -13.94 42.46 23.11
CA PRO A 270 -14.26 42.39 24.52
C PRO A 270 -13.14 41.64 25.24
N GLU A 271 -12.58 42.31 26.24
CA GLU A 271 -11.90 41.66 27.36
C GLU A 271 -12.91 40.81 28.12
N THR A 272 -12.55 39.56 28.44
CA THR A 272 -12.96 38.95 29.71
C THR A 272 -11.82 38.13 30.31
N ASN A 273 -11.33 38.68 31.41
CA ASN A 273 -10.57 38.05 32.47
C ASN A 273 -11.38 36.93 33.16
N HIS A 274 -10.79 35.78 33.47
CA HIS A 274 -10.38 35.39 34.84
C HIS A 274 -10.12 33.88 34.99
N HIS A 275 -9.08 33.62 35.79
CA HIS A 275 -8.63 32.38 36.41
C HIS A 275 -9.72 31.42 36.90
N PHE A 276 -9.52 30.12 36.69
CA PHE A 276 -8.99 29.16 37.69
C PHE A 276 -8.30 28.00 36.97
#